data_AF-A0A1X7USW6-F1
#
_entry.id   AF-A0A1X7USW6-F1
#
_cell.length_a   1.000
_cell.length_b   1.000
_cell.length_c   1.000
_cell.angle_alpha   90.00
_cell.angle_beta   90.00
_cell.angle_gamma   90.00
#
_symmetry.space_group_name_H-M   'P 1'
#
loop_
_entity.id
_entity.type
_entity.pdbx_description
1 polymer ?
#
loop_
_entity_poly.entity_id
_entity_poly.type
_entity_poly.pdbx_seq_one_letter_code
_entity_poly.pdbx_strand_id
1 'polypeptide(L)'
;MFVYAFATIPLIRELEDISIYKQVWYADDSSVTGDLNSIPVWFQNLLRIGPHYGYFPEPSKSFLVVHASMISEAKYSSKTLV
;
A
#
# COMPACT_ATOMS: atom_id res chain seq x y z
N MET A 1 16.65 -8.37 -10.62
CA MET A 1 15.23 -8.45 -10.24
C MET A 1 14.72 -9.85 -9.87
N PHE A 2 15.31 -10.97 -10.34
CA PHE A 2 14.78 -12.31 -10.03
C PHE A 2 14.73 -12.63 -8.52
N VAL A 3 15.85 -12.44 -7.80
CA VAL A 3 15.91 -12.66 -6.35
C VAL A 3 14.97 -11.71 -5.58
N TYR A 4 14.79 -10.49 -6.09
CA TYR A 4 13.89 -9.50 -5.51
C TYR A 4 12.43 -9.95 -5.60
N ALA A 5 12.01 -10.46 -6.77
CA ALA A 5 10.66 -11.01 -6.95
C ALA A 5 10.39 -12.19 -6.01
N PHE A 6 11.37 -13.07 -5.76
CA PHE A 6 11.21 -14.16 -4.79
C PHE A 6 11.05 -13.66 -3.36
N ALA A 7 11.79 -12.63 -2.97
CA ALA A 7 11.72 -12.05 -1.63
C ALA A 7 10.40 -11.29 -1.38
N THR A 8 9.78 -10.71 -2.41
CA THR A 8 8.52 -9.98 -2.28
C THR A 8 7.28 -10.87 -2.29
N ILE A 9 7.32 -12.08 -2.85
CA ILE A 9 6.16 -13.01 -2.80
C ILE A 9 5.60 -13.22 -1.39
N PRO A 10 6.39 -13.54 -0.34
CA PRO A 10 5.84 -13.71 1.00
C PRO A 10 5.26 -12.41 1.58
N LEU A 11 5.87 -11.25 1.30
CA LEU A 11 5.33 -9.94 1.65
C LEU A 11 3.95 -9.70 1.00
N ILE A 12 3.83 -9.98 -0.31
CA ILE A 12 2.60 -9.83 -1.08
C ILE A 12 1.48 -10.65 -0.42
N ARG A 13 1.78 -11.90 -0.03
CA ARG A 13 0.80 -12.81 0.59
C ARG A 13 0.43 -12.39 2.01
N GLU A 14 1.36 -11.84 2.79
CA GLU A 14 1.06 -11.33 4.14
C GLU A 14 0.21 -10.05 4.08
N LEU A 15 0.42 -9.20 3.07
CA LEU A 15 -0.38 -8.00 2.84
C LEU A 15 -1.74 -8.27 2.21
N GLU A 16 -2.02 -9.48 1.72
CA GLU A 16 -3.24 -9.73 0.95
C GLU A 16 -4.46 -9.91 1.85
N ASP A 17 -5.43 -9.00 1.74
CA ASP A 17 -6.77 -9.17 2.28
C ASP A 17 -7.83 -8.87 1.21
N ILE A 18 -8.21 -9.93 0.49
CA ILE A 18 -9.17 -9.88 -0.64
C ILE A 18 -10.54 -9.35 -0.20
N SER A 19 -10.88 -9.45 1.09
CA SER A 19 -12.16 -8.97 1.59
C SER A 19 -12.23 -7.45 1.77
N ILE A 20 -11.07 -6.78 1.84
CA ILE A 20 -10.97 -5.35 2.18
C ILE A 20 -10.42 -4.52 1.00
N TYR A 21 -9.47 -5.07 0.23
CA TYR A 21 -8.84 -4.37 -0.88
C TYR A 21 -8.26 -5.33 -1.91
N LYS A 22 -7.89 -4.78 -3.06
CA LYS A 22 -7.20 -5.51 -4.13
C LYS A 22 -5.87 -4.84 -4.43
N GLN A 23 -4.79 -5.59 -4.28
CA GLN A 23 -3.43 -5.14 -4.57
C GLN A 23 -2.93 -5.66 -5.92
N VAL A 24 -2.05 -4.91 -6.56
CA VAL A 24 -1.37 -5.25 -7.81
C VAL A 24 0.12 -4.94 -7.64
N TRP A 25 0.96 -5.83 -8.16
CA TRP A 25 2.40 -5.75 -8.06
C TRP A 25 3.05 -5.94 -9.43
N TYR A 26 4.00 -5.09 -9.77
CA TYR A 26 4.84 -5.22 -10.95
C TYR A 26 6.28 -4.90 -10.57
N ALA A 27 7.13 -5.92 -10.53
CA ALA A 27 8.49 -5.82 -9.99
C ALA A 27 8.47 -5.24 -8.56
N ASP A 28 9.06 -4.07 -8.34
CA ASP A 28 9.05 -3.33 -7.08
C ASP A 28 7.90 -2.33 -6.97
N ASP A 29 7.19 -2.01 -8.05
CA ASP A 29 6.03 -1.13 -7.98
C ASP A 29 4.80 -1.88 -7.46
N SER A 30 4.11 -1.26 -6.49
CA SER A 30 2.89 -1.77 -5.89
C SER A 30 1.78 -0.74 -5.92
N SER A 31 0.54 -1.21 -6.03
CA SER A 31 -0.66 -0.37 -5.99
C SER A 31 -1.79 -1.14 -5.33
N VAL A 32 -2.71 -0.42 -4.69
CA VAL A 32 -3.88 -0.98 -4.03
C VAL A 32 -5.13 -0.17 -4.38
N THR A 33 -6.25 -0.86 -4.51
CA THR A 33 -7.58 -0.26 -4.66
C THR A 33 -8.53 -0.84 -3.62
N GLY A 34 -9.41 0.00 -3.09
CA GLY A 34 -10.33 -0.35 -2.00
C GLY A 34 -11.02 0.90 -1.47
N ASP A 35 -11.67 0.76 -0.33
CA ASP A 35 -12.30 1.88 0.37
C ASP A 35 -11.27 2.92 0.80
N LEU A 36 -11.70 4.18 0.87
CA LEU A 36 -10.83 5.32 1.21
C LEU A 36 -10.09 5.14 2.54
N ASN A 37 -10.71 4.44 3.50
CA ASN A 37 -10.13 4.19 4.81
C ASN A 37 -9.23 2.95 4.87
N SER A 38 -9.38 1.99 3.93
CA SER A 38 -8.56 0.77 3.94
C SER A 38 -7.22 0.96 3.24
N ILE A 39 -7.15 1.82 2.21
CA ILE A 39 -5.91 2.09 1.46
C ILE A 39 -4.78 2.63 2.35
N PRO A 40 -5.00 3.64 3.23
CA PRO A 40 -3.96 4.12 4.13
C PRO A 40 -3.49 3.04 5.12
N VAL A 41 -4.40 2.19 5.61
CA VAL A 41 -4.06 1.09 6.52
C VAL A 41 -3.19 0.06 5.81
N TRP A 42 -3.50 -0.29 4.56
CA TRP A 42 -2.65 -1.14 3.74
C TRP A 42 -1.26 -0.53 3.56
N PHE A 43 -1.17 0.78 3.25
CA PHE A 43 0.12 1.44 3.05
C PHE A 43 0.95 1.50 4.34
N GLN A 44 0.33 1.75 5.49
CA GLN A 44 1.01 1.69 6.79
C GLN A 44 1.52 0.28 7.11
N ASN A 45 0.73 -0.75 6.80
CA ASN A 45 1.18 -2.12 6.94
C ASN A 45 2.38 -2.41 6.02
N LEU A 46 2.32 -1.98 4.76
CA LEU A 46 3.43 -2.10 3.81
C LEU A 46 4.72 -1.44 4.33
N LEU A 47 4.64 -0.23 4.90
CA LEU A 47 5.79 0.44 5.51
C LEU A 47 6.34 -0.32 6.73
N ARG A 48 5.43 -0.89 7.54
CA ARG A 48 5.78 -1.61 8.76
C ARG A 48 6.45 -2.95 8.48
N ILE A 49 5.90 -3.76 7.57
CA ILE A 49 6.37 -5.14 7.35
C ILE A 49 7.30 -5.27 6.15
N GLY A 50 7.24 -4.37 5.17
CA GLY A 50 8.11 -4.38 3.99
C GLY A 50 9.59 -4.56 4.32
N PRO A 51 10.16 -3.83 5.31
CA PRO A 51 11.56 -3.96 5.68
C PRO A 51 11.98 -5.38 6.11
N HIS A 52 11.08 -6.17 6.69
CA HIS A 52 11.37 -7.57 7.06
C HIS A 52 11.63 -8.46 5.84
N TYR A 53 11.16 -8.04 4.66
CA TYR A 53 11.30 -8.72 3.38
C TYR A 53 12.33 -8.06 2.45
N GLY A 54 13.04 -7.04 2.93
CA GLY A 54 13.96 -6.24 2.10
C GLY A 54 13.26 -5.30 1.12
N TYR A 55 11.96 -5.03 1.32
CA TYR A 55 11.18 -4.07 0.54
C TYR A 55 11.09 -2.75 1.32
N PHE A 56 11.58 -1.66 0.73
CA PHE A 56 11.62 -0.34 1.39
C PHE A 56 10.81 0.65 0.56
N PRO A 57 9.49 0.78 0.82
CA PRO A 57 8.66 1.74 0.11
C PRO A 57 9.14 3.16 0.42
N GLU A 58 9.09 4.06 -0.56
CA GLU A 58 9.48 5.46 -0.42
C GLU A 58 8.22 6.34 -0.29
N PRO A 59 7.83 6.78 0.93
CA PRO A 59 6.60 7.52 1.16
C PRO A 59 6.50 8.81 0.35
N SER A 60 7.63 9.47 0.10
CA SER A 60 7.65 10.72 -0.68
C SER A 60 7.29 10.53 -2.15
N LYS A 61 7.33 9.29 -2.66
CA LYS A 61 6.98 8.92 -4.04
C LYS A 61 5.66 8.16 -4.14
N SER A 62 4.99 7.87 -3.02
CA SER A 62 3.71 7.16 -2.98
C SER A 62 2.55 8.15 -2.88
N PHE A 63 1.50 7.92 -3.67
CA PHE A 63 0.36 8.84 -3.76
C PHE A 63 -0.96 8.11 -3.54
N LEU A 64 -1.84 8.73 -2.74
CA LEU A 64 -3.24 8.34 -2.64
C LEU A 64 -4.04 9.04 -3.76
N VAL A 65 -4.57 8.27 -4.69
CA VAL A 65 -5.36 8.78 -5.82
C VAL A 65 -6.85 8.62 -5.50
N VAL A 66 -7.59 9.73 -5.52
CA VAL A 66 -9.03 9.76 -5.23
C VAL A 66 -9.77 10.60 -6.27
N HIS A 67 -11.07 10.34 -6.43
CA HIS A 67 -11.93 11.24 -7.20
C HIS A 67 -12.00 12.64 -6.55
N ALA A 68 -12.18 13.68 -7.36
CA ALA A 68 -12.18 15.07 -6.90
C ALA A 68 -13.19 15.35 -5.76
N SER A 69 -14.35 14.67 -5.79
CA SER A 69 -15.38 14.79 -4.75
C SER A 69 -14.94 14.26 -3.38
N MET A 70 -13.93 13.40 -3.32
CA MET A 70 -13.45 12.74 -2.09
C MET A 70 -12.20 13.39 -1.51
N ILE A 71 -11.66 14.46 -2.13
CA ILE A 71 -10.41 15.11 -1.68
C ILE A 71 -10.52 15.60 -0.23
N SER A 72 -11.66 16.19 0.16
CA SER A 72 -11.87 16.69 1.52
C SER A 72 -11.86 15.56 2.56
N GLU A 73 -12.53 14.45 2.25
CA GLU A 73 -12.59 13.26 3.10
C GLU A 73 -11.22 12.58 3.20
N ALA A 74 -10.50 12.46 2.08
CA ALA A 74 -9.16 11.88 2.03
C ALA A 74 -8.16 12.67 2.89
N LYS A 75 -8.22 14.01 2.85
CA LYS A 75 -7.37 14.87 3.70
C LYS A 75 -7.69 14.73 5.18
N TYR A 76 -8.96 14.52 5.54
CA TYR A 76 -9.37 14.31 6.92
C TYR A 76 -8.90 12.95 7.44
N SER A 77 -9.15 11.88 6.68
CA SER A 77 -8.73 10.51 7.00
C SER A 77 -7.20 10.40 7.13
N SER A 78 -6.45 11.05 6.22
CA SER A 78 -4.98 11.07 6.25
C SER A 78 -4.40 11.74 7.50
N LYS A 79 -5.05 12.78 8.06
CA LYS A 79 -4.60 13.44 9.30
C LYS A 79 -4.81 12.62 10.58
N THR A 80 -5.69 11.63 10.54
CA THR A 80 -6.03 10.80 11.71
C THR A 80 -5.07 9.62 11.87
N LEU A 81 -4.27 9.33 10.84
CA LEU A 81 -3.39 8.17 10.73
C LEU A 81 -1.89 8.52 10.77
N VAL A 82 -1.54 9.78 11.06
CA VAL A 82 -0.16 10.27 11.28
C VAL A 82 -0.01 10.79 12.70
#